data_AF-A0A248VF47-F1
#
_entry.id   AF-A0A248VF47-F1
#
_cell.length_a   1.000
_cell.length_b   1.000
_cell.length_c   1.000
_cell.angle_alpha   90.00
_cell.angle_beta   90.00
_cell.angle_gamma   90.00
#
_symmetry.space_group_name_H-M   'P 1'
#
loop_
_entity.id
_entity.type
_entity.pdbx_description
1 polymer ?
#
loop_
_entity_poly.entity_id
_entity_poly.type
_entity_poly.pdbx_seq_one_letter_code
_entity_poly.pdbx_strand_id
1 'polypeptide(L)'
;MTDRSGILPHSPLLYALASVRFAPLPLLPSKIPEIHEQLRDATPLLQNVQQQTQLVMTHGATPIAESSTQAWLIMASDRSFGVQLGTEQVLFFARRYSRFAAFGEFITRCLGLLFEHMKFLDVTGTGVRYVDHIKPRQGETLADYVAEDFLTPPVPTFDPIGGVSQYIYGAGESQLRVRSVFSAEALSIPVDLIGLIATIQGPENPLILTKLQRDEMLLDMDSVLNFSQPRRQDLKEIEKTLDNLHKNANAFFRHDAVCTDFAFEVWRGEK
;
A
#
# COMPACT_ATOMS: atom_id res chain seq x y z
N MET A 1 19.11 -16.40 16.03
CA MET A 1 18.06 -15.87 15.15
C MET A 1 18.03 -16.70 13.90
N THR A 2 16.87 -17.22 13.55
CA THR A 2 16.62 -18.00 12.34
C THR A 2 16.81 -17.10 11.12
N ASP A 3 17.37 -17.59 10.02
CA ASP A 3 17.49 -16.77 8.81
C ASP A 3 16.08 -16.47 8.28
N ARG A 4 15.71 -15.19 8.30
CA ARG A 4 14.42 -14.70 7.82
C ARG A 4 14.60 -13.95 6.51
N SER A 5 15.69 -14.12 5.78
CA SER A 5 15.89 -13.53 4.45
C SER A 5 15.18 -14.34 3.36
N GLY A 6 15.21 -13.83 2.12
CA GLY A 6 14.69 -14.55 0.95
C GLY A 6 13.20 -14.35 0.64
N ILE A 7 12.76 -15.07 -0.39
CA ILE A 7 11.40 -15.04 -0.94
C ILE A 7 10.50 -15.96 -0.12
N LEU A 8 9.31 -15.47 0.22
CA LEU A 8 8.28 -16.22 0.93
C LEU A 8 7.21 -16.67 -0.08
N PRO A 9 7.23 -17.91 -0.60
CA PRO A 9 6.26 -18.38 -1.59
C PRO A 9 4.82 -18.37 -1.09
N HIS A 10 4.63 -18.48 0.23
CA HIS A 10 3.33 -18.39 0.89
C HIS A 10 3.22 -17.12 1.75
N SER A 11 3.80 -16.01 1.27
CA SER A 11 3.73 -14.70 1.92
C SER A 11 2.27 -14.30 2.24
N PRO A 12 1.99 -13.69 3.41
CA PRO A 12 0.67 -13.15 3.72
C PRO A 12 0.36 -11.86 2.94
N LEU A 13 1.31 -11.34 2.16
CA LEU A 13 1.19 -10.07 1.46
C LEU A 13 0.00 -10.03 0.49
N LEU A 14 -0.91 -9.10 0.75
CA LEU A 14 -2.12 -8.88 -0.04
C LEU A 14 -1.97 -7.69 -1.00
N TYR A 15 -1.36 -6.60 -0.55
CA TYR A 15 -1.10 -5.41 -1.37
C TYR A 15 0.26 -4.81 -1.10
N ALA A 16 0.99 -4.50 -2.17
CA ALA A 16 2.15 -3.62 -2.14
C ALA A 16 1.79 -2.31 -2.84
N LEU A 17 2.06 -1.18 -2.19
CA LEU A 17 1.81 0.16 -2.70
C LEU A 17 3.10 0.97 -2.62
N ALA A 18 3.33 1.82 -3.60
CA ALA A 18 4.35 2.84 -3.54
C ALA A 18 3.75 4.15 -4.04
N SER A 19 4.11 5.28 -3.45
CA SER A 19 3.60 6.56 -3.91
C SER A 19 4.65 7.66 -3.83
N VAL A 20 4.54 8.59 -4.77
CA VAL A 20 5.31 9.84 -4.79
C VAL A 20 4.30 10.98 -4.95
N ARG A 21 4.28 11.88 -3.97
CA ARG A 21 3.48 13.11 -3.98
C ARG A 21 4.37 14.28 -4.36
N PHE A 22 3.87 15.16 -5.21
CA PHE A 22 4.62 16.27 -5.77
C PHE A 22 3.71 17.49 -5.94
N ALA A 23 4.31 18.66 -6.15
CA ALA A 23 3.59 19.87 -6.49
C ALA A 23 2.80 19.70 -7.80
N PRO A 24 1.63 20.35 -7.96
CA PRO A 24 0.75 20.15 -9.11
C PRO A 24 1.45 20.21 -10.47
N LEU A 25 1.18 19.21 -11.30
CA LEU A 25 1.59 19.12 -12.70
C LEU A 25 0.38 19.33 -13.62
N PRO A 26 -0.04 20.59 -13.87
CA PRO A 26 -1.26 20.88 -14.63
C PRO A 26 -1.21 20.42 -16.09
N LEU A 27 -0.02 20.18 -16.65
CA LEU A 27 0.17 19.70 -18.02
C LEU A 27 0.21 18.17 -18.15
N LEU A 28 0.27 17.43 -17.03
CA LEU A 28 0.24 15.97 -17.04
C LEU A 28 -0.94 15.36 -17.80
N PRO A 29 -2.19 15.88 -17.71
CA PRO A 29 -3.33 15.32 -18.44
C PRO A 29 -3.09 15.20 -19.95
N SER A 30 -2.40 16.19 -20.55
CA SER A 30 -2.07 16.21 -21.98
C SER A 30 -1.01 15.18 -22.39
N LYS A 31 -0.28 14.63 -21.41
CA LYS A 31 0.83 13.69 -21.61
C LYS A 31 0.47 12.24 -21.36
N ILE A 32 -0.68 11.97 -20.75
CA ILE A 32 -1.13 10.60 -20.47
C ILE A 32 -1.19 9.70 -21.71
N PRO A 33 -1.67 10.14 -22.90
CA PRO A 33 -1.67 9.28 -24.07
C PRO A 33 -0.26 8.84 -24.50
N GLU A 34 0.72 9.75 -24.45
CA GLU A 34 2.13 9.48 -24.77
C GLU A 34 2.73 8.49 -23.74
N ILE A 35 2.50 8.73 -22.45
CA ILE A 35 2.97 7.85 -21.36
C ILE A 35 2.34 6.45 -21.47
N HIS A 36 1.03 6.37 -21.71
CA HIS A 36 0.32 5.10 -21.82
C HIS A 36 0.81 4.29 -23.02
N GLU A 37 1.03 4.92 -24.17
CA GLU A 37 1.56 4.22 -25.35
C GLU A 37 2.91 3.57 -25.06
N GLN A 38 3.79 4.25 -24.31
CA GLN A 38 5.08 3.72 -23.90
C GLN A 38 5.00 2.63 -22.81
N LEU A 39 3.87 2.47 -22.13
CA LEU A 39 3.64 1.43 -21.11
C LEU A 39 2.74 0.29 -21.62
N ARG A 40 2.22 0.37 -22.85
CA ARG A 40 1.15 -0.50 -23.36
C ARG A 40 1.52 -1.98 -23.40
N ASP A 41 2.80 -2.31 -23.57
CA ASP A 41 3.33 -3.68 -23.55
C ASP A 41 3.14 -4.38 -22.20
N ALA A 42 3.22 -3.65 -21.09
CA ALA A 42 3.08 -4.19 -19.74
C ALA A 42 1.69 -3.89 -19.12
N THR A 43 1.16 -2.70 -19.39
CA THR A 43 -0.08 -2.18 -18.81
C THR A 43 -1.00 -1.60 -19.90
N PRO A 44 -1.68 -2.46 -20.69
CA PRO A 44 -2.47 -2.01 -21.83
C PRO A 44 -3.79 -1.34 -21.46
N LEU A 45 -4.29 -1.51 -20.24
CA LEU A 45 -5.56 -0.93 -19.80
C LEU A 45 -5.36 0.52 -19.33
N LEU A 46 -6.22 1.43 -19.78
CA LEU A 46 -6.29 2.82 -19.31
C LEU A 46 -7.72 3.15 -18.91
N GLN A 47 -7.89 3.73 -17.71
CA GLN A 47 -9.17 4.21 -17.21
C GLN A 47 -9.02 5.64 -16.69
N ASN A 48 -9.96 6.51 -17.06
CA ASN A 48 -10.09 7.84 -16.48
C ASN A 48 -10.90 7.74 -15.19
N VAL A 49 -10.34 8.26 -14.10
CA VAL A 49 -10.96 8.26 -12.77
C VAL A 49 -11.23 9.71 -12.39
N GLN A 50 -12.48 10.05 -12.16
CA GLN A 50 -12.85 11.32 -11.54
C GLN A 50 -13.18 11.04 -10.08
N GLN A 51 -12.32 11.52 -9.17
CA GLN A 51 -12.59 11.46 -7.75
C GLN A 51 -13.37 12.71 -7.36
N GLN A 52 -14.64 12.55 -7.03
CA GLN A 52 -15.42 13.61 -6.39
C GLN A 52 -15.22 13.51 -4.89
N THR A 53 -14.60 14.53 -4.28
CA THR A 53 -14.54 14.61 -2.82
C THR A 53 -15.78 15.36 -2.34
N GLN A 54 -16.80 14.63 -1.88
CA GLN A 54 -17.90 15.24 -1.13
C GLN A 54 -17.48 15.41 0.33
N LEU A 55 -17.13 16.64 0.71
CA LEU A 55 -17.05 17.04 2.11
C LEU A 55 -18.47 17.14 2.67
N VAL A 56 -18.99 16.05 3.25
CA VAL A 56 -20.26 16.07 3.98
C VAL A 56 -20.03 16.75 5.33
N MET A 57 -20.32 18.04 5.42
CA MET A 57 -20.45 18.72 6.71
C MET A 57 -21.80 18.35 7.33
N THR A 58 -21.77 17.81 8.54
CA THR A 58 -22.94 17.75 9.40
C THR A 58 -23.33 19.18 9.84
N HIS A 59 -24.58 19.54 9.55
CA HIS A 59 -25.33 20.70 10.08
C HIS A 59 -25.02 22.09 9.47
N GLY A 60 -25.83 22.50 8.48
CA GLY A 60 -26.28 23.88 8.33
C GLY A 60 -25.39 24.90 7.60
N ALA A 61 -24.25 24.51 7.04
CA ALA A 61 -23.39 25.42 6.27
C ALA A 61 -23.48 25.19 4.75
N THR A 62 -23.33 26.26 3.98
CA THR A 62 -23.33 26.32 2.51
C THR A 62 -22.38 25.28 1.89
N PRO A 63 -22.77 24.63 0.78
CA PRO A 63 -21.91 23.64 0.13
C PRO A 63 -20.61 24.28 -0.36
N ILE A 64 -19.48 23.77 0.15
CA ILE A 64 -18.15 24.12 -0.36
C ILE A 64 -17.96 23.40 -1.71
N ALA A 65 -17.29 24.08 -2.63
CA ALA A 65 -17.04 23.64 -4.00
C ALA A 65 -16.64 22.15 -4.09
N GLU A 66 -17.29 21.44 -5.01
CA GLU A 66 -16.88 20.11 -5.44
C GLU A 66 -15.47 20.21 -6.02
N SER A 67 -14.47 19.68 -5.32
CA SER A 67 -13.18 19.43 -5.95
C SER A 67 -13.25 18.05 -6.61
N SER A 68 -13.15 18.05 -7.93
CA SER A 68 -12.91 16.83 -8.69
C SER A 68 -11.41 16.75 -8.97
N THR A 69 -10.77 15.69 -8.48
CA THR A 69 -9.40 15.35 -8.86
C THR A 69 -9.46 14.32 -9.98
N GLN A 70 -8.85 14.66 -11.12
CA GLN A 70 -8.72 13.75 -12.24
C GLN A 70 -7.48 12.87 -12.04
N ALA A 71 -7.67 11.57 -12.23
CA ALA A 71 -6.59 10.60 -12.23
C ALA A 71 -6.75 9.61 -13.39
N TRP A 72 -5.66 8.94 -13.75
CA TRP A 72 -5.59 7.94 -14.80
C TRP A 72 -5.03 6.66 -14.21
N LEU A 73 -5.81 5.60 -14.30
CA LEU A 73 -5.42 4.28 -13.84
C LEU A 73 -4.94 3.46 -15.04
N ILE A 74 -3.65 3.16 -15.08
CA ILE A 74 -2.99 2.38 -16.13
C ILE A 74 -2.62 1.01 -15.53
N MET A 75 -3.09 -0.08 -16.12
CA MET A 75 -3.02 -1.42 -15.49
C MET A 75 -2.64 -2.53 -16.46
N ALA A 76 -2.04 -3.58 -15.90
CA ALA A 76 -1.89 -4.87 -16.55
C ALA A 76 -3.26 -5.43 -16.97
N SER A 77 -3.29 -6.26 -18.02
CA SER A 77 -4.53 -6.86 -18.54
C SER A 77 -5.29 -7.69 -17.49
N ASP A 78 -4.56 -8.31 -16.56
CA ASP A 78 -5.12 -9.08 -15.44
C ASP A 78 -5.38 -8.23 -14.18
N ARG A 79 -5.14 -6.92 -14.25
CA ARG A 79 -5.32 -5.95 -13.16
C ARG A 79 -4.51 -6.29 -11.90
N SER A 80 -3.44 -7.08 -12.04
CA SER A 80 -2.60 -7.52 -10.92
C SER A 80 -1.64 -6.43 -10.43
N PHE A 81 -1.25 -5.51 -11.29
CA PHE A 81 -0.45 -4.33 -10.95
C PHE A 81 -0.79 -3.16 -11.88
N GLY A 82 -0.37 -1.96 -11.48
CA GLY A 82 -0.56 -0.76 -12.27
C GLY A 82 -0.12 0.51 -11.56
N VAL A 83 -0.44 1.63 -12.19
CA VAL A 83 -0.14 2.97 -11.71
C VAL A 83 -1.37 3.85 -11.84
N GLN A 84 -1.71 4.57 -10.78
CA GLN A 84 -2.63 5.69 -10.80
C GLN A 84 -1.82 6.99 -10.87
N LEU A 85 -1.96 7.72 -11.97
CA LEU A 85 -1.37 9.03 -12.16
C LEU A 85 -2.43 10.08 -11.84
N GLY A 86 -2.16 10.96 -10.88
CA GLY A 86 -2.92 12.18 -10.63
C GLY A 86 -2.01 13.40 -10.83
N THR A 87 -2.60 14.60 -10.85
CA THR A 87 -1.85 15.84 -11.05
C THR A 87 -0.89 16.18 -9.90
N GLU A 88 -1.03 15.56 -8.73
CA GLU A 88 -0.22 15.85 -7.54
C GLU A 88 0.39 14.57 -6.91
N GLN A 89 0.11 13.41 -7.49
CA GLN A 89 0.57 12.14 -6.94
C GLN A 89 0.65 11.08 -8.04
N VAL A 90 1.64 10.21 -7.93
CA VAL A 90 1.64 8.89 -8.57
C VAL A 90 1.53 7.81 -7.49
N LEU A 91 0.64 6.85 -7.69
CA LEU A 91 0.42 5.70 -6.81
C LEU A 91 0.57 4.41 -7.62
N PHE A 92 1.55 3.61 -7.27
CA PHE A 92 1.77 2.27 -7.80
C PHE A 92 1.12 1.24 -6.89
N PHE A 93 0.59 0.18 -7.49
CA PHE A 93 0.05 -0.94 -6.73
C PHE A 93 0.40 -2.29 -7.37
N ALA A 94 0.50 -3.31 -6.53
CA ALA A 94 0.59 -4.71 -6.92
C ALA A 94 -0.23 -5.59 -5.94
N ARG A 95 -1.06 -6.46 -6.51
CA ARG A 95 -1.89 -7.47 -5.82
C ARG A 95 -1.29 -8.87 -5.89
N ARG A 96 -0.50 -9.13 -6.93
CA ARG A 96 0.30 -10.34 -7.08
C ARG A 96 1.76 -9.95 -7.01
N TYR A 97 2.28 -9.93 -5.79
CA TYR A 97 3.63 -9.50 -5.53
C TYR A 97 4.56 -10.70 -5.42
N SER A 98 5.54 -10.78 -6.33
CA SER A 98 6.57 -11.83 -6.28
C SER A 98 7.82 -11.35 -5.53
N ARG A 99 8.39 -10.23 -5.96
CA ARG A 99 9.60 -9.62 -5.37
C ARG A 99 9.60 -8.10 -5.56
N PHE A 100 10.19 -7.37 -4.61
CA PHE A 100 10.32 -5.91 -4.69
C PHE A 100 11.06 -5.47 -5.95
N ALA A 101 12.11 -6.18 -6.35
CA ALA A 101 12.90 -5.81 -7.53
C ALA A 101 12.04 -5.69 -8.81
N ALA A 102 11.11 -6.62 -9.06
CA ALA A 102 10.22 -6.54 -10.22
C ALA A 102 9.21 -5.37 -10.11
N PHE A 103 8.71 -5.10 -8.90
CA PHE A 103 7.85 -3.95 -8.66
C PHE A 103 8.60 -2.62 -8.80
N GLY A 104 9.84 -2.56 -8.30
CA GLY A 104 10.76 -1.44 -8.44
C GLY A 104 11.11 -1.16 -9.90
N GLU A 105 11.39 -2.18 -10.71
CA GLU A 105 11.62 -2.02 -12.15
C GLU A 105 10.43 -1.34 -12.85
N PHE A 106 9.20 -1.72 -12.51
CA PHE A 106 7.98 -1.07 -13.04
C PHE A 106 7.84 0.38 -12.55
N ILE A 107 8.12 0.65 -11.27
CA ILE A 107 8.10 2.00 -10.70
C ILE A 107 9.14 2.89 -11.40
N THR A 108 10.38 2.43 -11.53
CA THR A 108 11.48 3.10 -12.22
C THR A 108 11.09 3.45 -13.66
N ARG A 109 10.51 2.48 -14.39
CA ARG A 109 10.06 2.71 -15.77
C ARG A 109 9.01 3.82 -15.84
N CYS A 110 7.99 3.76 -14.99
CA CYS A 110 6.91 4.76 -14.99
C CYS A 110 7.39 6.15 -14.56
N LEU A 111 8.21 6.23 -13.51
CA LEU A 111 8.80 7.50 -13.07
C LEU A 111 9.73 8.07 -14.14
N GLY A 112 10.55 7.24 -14.80
CA GLY A 112 11.40 7.65 -15.91
C GLY A 112 10.62 8.37 -17.01
N LEU A 113 9.50 7.79 -17.46
CA LEU A 113 8.61 8.43 -18.43
C LEU A 113 8.03 9.75 -17.92
N LEU A 114 7.63 9.81 -16.65
CA LEU A 114 7.16 11.07 -16.05
C LEU A 114 8.25 12.15 -16.07
N PHE A 115 9.50 11.79 -15.77
CA PHE A 115 10.65 12.70 -15.82
C PHE A 115 11.01 13.14 -17.25
N GLU A 116 10.84 12.29 -18.27
CA GLU A 116 11.03 12.68 -19.67
C GLU A 116 10.08 13.82 -20.08
N HIS A 117 8.83 13.79 -19.58
CA HIS A 117 7.84 14.81 -19.91
C HIS A 117 7.87 16.05 -19.00
N MET A 118 8.27 15.90 -17.73
CA MET A 118 8.16 16.96 -16.70
C MET A 118 9.51 17.54 -16.28
N LYS A 119 10.63 16.91 -16.66
CA LYS A 119 12.04 17.25 -16.34
C LYS A 119 12.44 17.12 -14.86
N PHE A 120 11.61 17.56 -13.93
CA PHE A 120 11.84 17.46 -12.49
C PHE A 120 10.51 17.31 -11.74
N LEU A 121 10.58 16.85 -10.50
CA LEU A 121 9.44 16.81 -9.57
C LEU A 121 9.81 17.58 -8.30
N ASP A 122 8.94 18.50 -7.89
CA ASP A 122 9.02 19.13 -6.57
C ASP A 122 8.22 18.25 -5.59
N VAL A 123 8.89 17.25 -5.01
CA VAL A 123 8.31 16.18 -4.18
C VAL A 123 7.93 16.71 -2.79
N THR A 124 6.72 16.37 -2.34
CA THR A 124 6.20 16.70 -1.00
C THR A 124 6.21 15.50 -0.05
N GLY A 125 6.20 14.28 -0.60
CA GLY A 125 6.43 13.08 0.18
C GLY A 125 6.47 11.82 -0.66
N THR A 126 7.06 10.77 -0.10
CA THR A 126 7.18 9.45 -0.71
C THR A 126 6.73 8.40 0.31
N GLY A 127 6.08 7.34 -0.15
CA GLY A 127 5.58 6.27 0.72
C GLY A 127 5.72 4.89 0.09
N VAL A 128 5.96 3.87 0.92
CA VAL A 128 5.86 2.46 0.58
C VAL A 128 4.99 1.79 1.64
N ARG A 129 3.93 1.11 1.20
CA ARG A 129 2.98 0.46 2.09
C ARG A 129 2.76 -1.01 1.73
N TYR A 130 2.80 -1.86 2.74
CA TYR A 130 2.51 -3.28 2.63
C TYR A 130 1.31 -3.61 3.51
N VAL A 131 0.38 -4.39 2.96
CA VAL A 131 -0.78 -4.89 3.67
C VAL A 131 -0.73 -6.40 3.62
N ASP A 132 -0.44 -7.02 4.75
CA ASP A 132 -0.41 -8.47 4.92
C ASP A 132 -1.71 -8.96 5.53
N HIS A 133 -2.28 -10.04 5.00
CA HIS A 133 -3.41 -10.76 5.57
C HIS A 133 -2.92 -12.09 6.14
N ILE A 134 -2.69 -12.11 7.45
CA ILE A 134 -2.22 -13.29 8.17
C ILE A 134 -3.43 -14.18 8.48
N LYS A 135 -3.35 -15.42 8.00
CA LYS A 135 -4.37 -16.46 8.16
C LYS A 135 -3.73 -17.71 8.75
N PRO A 136 -3.91 -17.96 10.05
CA PRO A 136 -3.48 -19.22 10.65
C PRO A 136 -4.13 -20.41 9.94
N ARG A 137 -3.40 -21.52 9.83
CA ARG A 137 -3.97 -22.76 9.29
C ARG A 137 -4.83 -23.45 10.34
N GLN A 138 -5.52 -24.51 9.94
CA GLN A 138 -6.40 -25.24 10.83
C GLN A 138 -5.62 -25.80 12.04
N GLY A 139 -6.04 -25.43 13.25
CA GLY A 139 -5.42 -25.86 14.50
C GLY A 139 -4.30 -24.95 15.00
N GLU A 140 -3.93 -23.92 14.24
CA GLU A 140 -2.99 -22.88 14.63
C GLU A 140 -3.76 -21.63 15.06
N THR A 141 -3.08 -20.74 15.78
CA THR A 141 -3.63 -19.51 16.33
C THR A 141 -2.86 -18.29 15.83
N LEU A 142 -3.41 -17.09 15.96
CA LEU A 142 -2.71 -15.87 15.56
C LEU A 142 -1.43 -15.63 16.36
N ALA A 143 -1.38 -16.08 17.62
CA ALA A 143 -0.20 -16.03 18.48
C ALA A 143 0.96 -16.92 17.99
N ASP A 144 0.66 -17.95 17.18
CA ASP A 144 1.70 -18.74 16.51
C ASP A 144 2.39 -17.93 15.41
N TYR A 145 1.81 -16.83 14.92
CA TYR A 145 2.31 -16.06 13.78
C TYR A 145 2.86 -14.68 14.15
N VAL A 146 2.27 -14.01 15.13
CA VAL A 146 2.55 -12.62 15.50
C VAL A 146 2.83 -12.53 16.99
N ALA A 147 3.77 -11.68 17.38
CA ALA A 147 4.08 -11.43 18.78
C ALA A 147 2.87 -10.87 19.55
N GLU A 148 2.77 -11.23 20.83
CA GLU A 148 1.63 -10.89 21.71
C GLU A 148 1.37 -9.39 21.82
N ASP A 149 2.41 -8.55 21.70
CA ASP A 149 2.31 -7.08 21.74
C ASP A 149 1.43 -6.49 20.64
N PHE A 150 1.18 -7.24 19.57
CA PHE A 150 0.30 -6.84 18.46
C PHE A 150 -1.12 -7.43 18.57
N LEU A 151 -1.39 -8.22 19.60
CA LEU A 151 -2.67 -8.89 19.88
C LEU A 151 -3.46 -8.17 20.98
N THR A 152 -4.71 -8.60 21.21
CA THR A 152 -5.54 -8.01 22.26
C THR A 152 -4.99 -8.46 23.60
N PRO A 153 -4.62 -7.52 24.49
CA PRO A 153 -4.09 -7.89 25.79
C PRO A 153 -5.16 -8.63 26.60
N PRO A 154 -4.79 -9.69 27.32
CA PRO A 154 -5.73 -10.40 28.17
C PRO A 154 -6.15 -9.52 29.34
N VAL A 155 -7.46 -9.48 29.63
CA VAL A 155 -8.00 -8.81 30.82
C VAL A 155 -8.84 -9.83 31.60
N PRO A 156 -8.57 -10.04 32.91
CA PRO A 156 -9.35 -10.99 33.70
C PRO A 156 -10.85 -10.71 33.59
N THR A 157 -11.65 -11.77 33.42
CA THR A 157 -13.13 -11.71 33.27
C THR A 157 -13.64 -11.33 31.87
N PHE A 158 -12.77 -10.94 30.94
CA PHE A 158 -13.18 -10.58 29.58
C PHE A 158 -12.50 -11.48 28.55
N ASP A 159 -13.30 -12.03 27.64
CA ASP A 159 -12.77 -12.76 26.49
C ASP A 159 -12.26 -11.76 25.43
N PRO A 160 -11.01 -11.92 24.93
CA PRO A 160 -10.53 -11.09 23.84
C PRO A 160 -11.26 -11.46 22.55
N ILE A 161 -12.10 -10.56 22.03
CA ILE A 161 -12.88 -10.75 20.79
C ILE A 161 -12.24 -10.07 19.56
N GLY A 162 -11.07 -9.45 19.75
CA GLY A 162 -10.31 -8.76 18.71
C GLY A 162 -9.95 -7.32 19.09
N GLY A 163 -9.28 -6.64 18.18
CA GLY A 163 -8.80 -5.28 18.42
C GLY A 163 -8.19 -4.60 17.19
N VAL A 164 -7.85 -3.33 17.39
CA VAL A 164 -7.03 -2.54 16.47
C VAL A 164 -5.96 -1.85 17.30
N SER A 165 -4.71 -1.98 16.91
CA SER A 165 -3.63 -1.15 17.46
C SER A 165 -2.93 -0.39 16.35
N GLN A 166 -2.38 0.78 16.71
CA GLN A 166 -1.68 1.66 15.80
C GLN A 166 -0.44 2.21 16.48
N TYR A 167 0.70 2.04 15.82
CA TYR A 167 2.01 2.49 16.28
C TYR A 167 2.69 3.35 15.21
N ILE A 168 3.56 4.25 15.65
CA ILE A 168 4.39 5.08 14.78
C ILE A 168 5.82 4.97 15.29
N TYR A 169 6.71 4.49 14.43
CA TYR A 169 8.14 4.36 14.69
C TYR A 169 8.91 5.40 13.90
N GLY A 170 9.90 6.03 14.52
CA GLY A 170 10.90 6.83 13.81
C GLY A 170 11.93 5.90 13.14
N ALA A 171 12.20 6.13 11.85
CA ALA A 171 13.20 5.37 11.09
C ALA A 171 14.09 6.35 10.31
N GLY A 172 15.04 6.96 11.03
CA GLY A 172 15.86 8.07 10.52
C GLY A 172 14.99 9.30 10.23
N GLU A 173 15.03 9.79 8.98
CA GLU A 173 14.19 10.90 8.52
C GLU A 173 12.76 10.47 8.14
N SER A 174 12.51 9.16 8.05
CA SER A 174 11.21 8.60 7.70
C SER A 174 10.44 8.14 8.94
N GLN A 175 9.15 7.89 8.77
CA GLN A 175 8.29 7.29 9.77
C GLN A 175 7.75 5.97 9.24
N LEU A 176 7.66 4.96 10.09
CA LEU A 176 6.93 3.74 9.82
C LEU A 176 5.66 3.72 10.67
N ARG A 177 4.51 3.72 10.02
CA ARG A 177 3.20 3.59 10.66
C ARG A 177 2.77 2.14 10.55
N VAL A 178 2.39 1.54 11.66
CA VAL A 178 1.97 0.14 11.70
C VAL A 178 0.58 0.09 12.31
N ARG A 179 -0.33 -0.61 11.64
CA ARG A 179 -1.66 -0.89 12.15
C ARG A 179 -1.91 -2.39 12.10
N SER A 180 -2.25 -2.98 13.25
CA SER A 180 -2.79 -4.33 13.29
C SER A 180 -4.31 -4.26 13.46
N VAL A 181 -5.04 -5.09 12.70
CA VAL A 181 -6.49 -5.22 12.80
C VAL A 181 -6.81 -6.70 12.84
N PHE A 182 -7.40 -7.19 13.92
CA PHE A 182 -7.68 -8.62 14.11
C PHE A 182 -9.01 -8.77 14.84
N SER A 183 -10.09 -8.34 14.17
CA SER A 183 -11.45 -8.41 14.67
C SER A 183 -12.35 -8.99 13.60
N ALA A 184 -13.21 -9.94 13.95
CA ALA A 184 -14.14 -10.58 13.01
C ALA A 184 -15.19 -9.60 12.44
N GLU A 185 -15.33 -8.41 13.03
CA GLU A 185 -16.19 -7.35 12.50
C GLU A 185 -15.48 -6.43 11.49
N ALA A 186 -14.15 -6.45 11.47
CA ALA A 186 -13.37 -5.62 10.55
C ALA A 186 -13.34 -6.22 9.14
N LEU A 187 -13.23 -5.35 8.14
CA LEU A 187 -13.01 -5.78 6.76
C LEU A 187 -11.63 -6.40 6.59
N SER A 188 -11.52 -7.39 5.71
CA SER A 188 -10.25 -8.04 5.34
C SER A 188 -9.41 -7.20 4.36
N ILE A 189 -9.72 -5.91 4.25
CA ILE A 189 -8.92 -4.91 3.54
C ILE A 189 -8.99 -3.58 4.32
N PRO A 190 -7.94 -2.75 4.27
CA PRO A 190 -8.00 -1.38 4.77
C PRO A 190 -9.13 -0.58 4.11
N VAL A 191 -9.93 0.11 4.93
CA VAL A 191 -11.10 0.88 4.46
C VAL A 191 -10.74 1.95 3.42
N ASP A 192 -9.56 2.55 3.57
CA ASP A 192 -9.04 3.58 2.69
C ASP A 192 -8.61 3.04 1.31
N LEU A 193 -8.39 1.72 1.19
CA LEU A 193 -8.08 1.07 -0.08
C LEU A 193 -9.33 0.62 -0.86
N ILE A 194 -10.52 0.66 -0.26
CA ILE A 194 -11.77 0.23 -0.90
C ILE A 194 -11.99 0.95 -2.24
N GLY A 195 -11.83 2.27 -2.27
CA GLY A 195 -12.03 3.06 -3.49
C GLY A 195 -11.04 2.69 -4.60
N LEU A 196 -9.77 2.49 -4.25
CA LEU A 196 -8.75 2.02 -5.19
C LEU A 196 -9.10 0.63 -5.72
N ILE A 197 -9.47 -0.31 -4.85
CA ILE A 197 -9.80 -1.69 -5.24
C ILE A 197 -11.06 -1.71 -6.12
N ALA A 198 -12.08 -0.93 -5.79
CA ALA A 198 -13.28 -0.78 -6.62
C ALA A 198 -12.92 -0.30 -8.03
N THR A 199 -12.05 0.70 -8.12
CA THR A 199 -11.58 1.25 -9.39
C THR A 199 -10.77 0.21 -10.17
N ILE A 200 -9.86 -0.52 -9.51
CA ILE A 200 -9.06 -1.59 -10.11
C ILE A 200 -9.94 -2.73 -10.64
N GLN A 201 -10.99 -3.14 -9.91
CA GLN A 201 -11.89 -4.22 -10.36
C GLN A 201 -12.75 -3.79 -11.56
N GLY A 202 -13.04 -2.50 -11.66
CA GLY A 202 -13.89 -1.92 -12.70
C GLY A 202 -15.38 -2.22 -12.49
N PRO A 203 -16.26 -1.56 -13.25
CA PRO A 203 -17.70 -1.60 -13.02
C PRO A 203 -18.35 -2.97 -13.32
N GLU A 204 -17.68 -3.84 -14.07
CA GLU A 204 -18.23 -5.14 -14.48
C GLU A 204 -18.11 -6.21 -13.38
N ASN A 205 -17.25 -5.99 -12.38
CA ASN A 205 -17.04 -6.93 -11.29
C ASN A 205 -17.58 -6.33 -9.99
N PRO A 206 -18.56 -6.98 -9.32
CA PRO A 206 -19.06 -6.48 -8.05
C PRO A 206 -17.94 -6.52 -7.01
N LEU A 207 -17.76 -5.42 -6.28
CA LEU A 207 -16.84 -5.36 -5.17
C LEU A 207 -17.35 -6.22 -4.02
N ILE A 208 -16.70 -7.35 -3.78
CA ILE A 208 -17.00 -8.23 -2.65
C ILE A 208 -16.10 -7.83 -1.48
N LEU A 209 -16.70 -7.24 -0.45
CA LEU A 209 -16.04 -6.92 0.80
C LEU A 209 -16.27 -8.05 1.80
N THR A 210 -15.22 -8.77 2.13
CA THR A 210 -15.24 -9.81 3.16
C THR A 210 -14.78 -9.25 4.50
N LYS A 211 -15.31 -9.79 5.59
CA LYS A 211 -14.79 -9.55 6.93
C LYS A 211 -13.63 -10.50 7.22
N LEU A 212 -12.73 -10.08 8.12
CA LEU A 212 -11.77 -10.99 8.73
C LEU A 212 -12.50 -12.13 9.42
N GLN A 213 -11.96 -13.34 9.31
CA GLN A 213 -12.45 -14.45 10.12
C GLN A 213 -11.90 -14.35 11.55
N ARG A 214 -12.46 -15.17 12.44
CA ARG A 214 -11.88 -15.33 13.79
C ARG A 214 -10.43 -15.80 13.64
N ASP A 215 -9.53 -15.20 14.44
CA ASP A 215 -8.08 -15.46 14.44
C ASP A 215 -7.33 -15.04 13.15
N GLU A 216 -7.93 -14.25 12.27
CA GLU A 216 -7.21 -13.58 11.18
C GLU A 216 -6.78 -12.15 11.54
N MET A 217 -5.74 -11.66 10.88
CA MET A 217 -5.22 -10.31 11.08
C MET A 217 -4.82 -9.63 9.76
N LEU A 218 -5.08 -8.32 9.68
CA LEU A 218 -4.34 -7.43 8.80
C LEU A 218 -3.18 -6.80 9.54
N LEU A 219 -1.99 -6.90 8.97
CA LEU A 219 -0.81 -6.14 9.37
C LEU A 219 -0.51 -5.13 8.26
N ASP A 220 -0.73 -3.86 8.54
CA ASP A 220 -0.63 -2.76 7.59
C ASP A 220 0.55 -1.87 7.98
N MET A 221 1.58 -1.86 7.15
CA MET A 221 2.85 -1.16 7.36
C MET A 221 3.04 -0.08 6.30
N ASP A 222 2.98 1.19 6.70
CA ASP A 222 3.11 2.36 5.83
C ASP A 222 4.36 3.17 6.21
N SER A 223 5.44 2.99 5.44
CA SER A 223 6.68 3.73 5.61
C SER A 223 6.66 4.98 4.73
N VAL A 224 6.81 6.15 5.34
CA VAL A 224 6.64 7.45 4.68
C VAL A 224 7.77 8.42 5.01
N LEU A 225 8.19 9.19 4.01
CA LEU A 225 9.03 10.37 4.16
C LEU A 225 8.21 11.58 3.67
N ASN A 226 8.04 12.58 4.53
CA ASN A 226 7.32 13.80 4.20
C ASN A 226 8.23 15.01 4.35
N PHE A 227 8.12 15.95 3.43
CA PHE A 227 8.87 17.20 3.49
C PHE A 227 7.95 18.33 3.96
N SER A 228 8.45 19.20 4.84
CA SER A 228 7.72 20.39 5.29
C SER A 228 7.48 21.40 4.17
N GLN A 229 8.30 21.37 3.13
CA GLN A 229 8.17 22.13 1.90
C GLN A 229 8.53 21.24 0.70
N PRO A 230 7.94 21.46 -0.50
CA PRO A 230 8.31 20.72 -1.69
C PRO A 230 9.83 20.78 -1.94
N ARG A 231 10.44 19.63 -2.21
CA ARG A 231 11.87 19.51 -2.55
C ARG A 231 12.01 19.03 -3.97
N ARG A 232 12.80 19.73 -4.77
CA ARG A 232 13.17 19.26 -6.10
C ARG A 232 13.99 17.98 -5.95
N GLN A 233 13.54 16.91 -6.59
CA GLN A 233 14.26 15.64 -6.63
C GLN A 233 14.37 15.12 -8.06
N ASP A 234 15.48 14.45 -8.34
CA ASP A 234 15.64 13.64 -9.55
C ASP A 234 15.12 12.21 -9.35
N LEU A 235 15.10 11.43 -10.44
CA LEU A 235 14.63 10.04 -10.42
C LEU A 235 15.41 9.18 -9.42
N LYS A 236 16.74 9.30 -9.39
CA LYS A 236 17.62 8.46 -8.56
C LYS A 236 17.42 8.75 -7.08
N GLU A 237 17.18 10.01 -6.73
CA GLU A 237 16.85 10.40 -5.36
C GLU A 237 15.53 9.78 -4.89
N ILE A 238 14.49 9.81 -5.74
CA ILE A 238 13.19 9.21 -5.44
C ILE A 238 13.30 7.67 -5.32
N GLU A 239 14.01 7.03 -6.25
CA GLU A 239 14.26 5.57 -6.22
C GLU A 239 14.99 5.15 -4.93
N LYS A 240 16.01 5.91 -4.54
CA LYS A 240 16.74 5.67 -3.28
C LYS A 240 15.82 5.84 -2.07
N THR A 241 14.94 6.84 -2.07
CA THR A 241 13.95 7.02 -1.00
C THR A 241 12.99 5.83 -0.94
N LEU A 242 12.43 5.39 -2.07
CA LEU A 242 11.53 4.23 -2.13
C LEU A 242 12.21 2.95 -1.64
N ASP A 243 13.46 2.69 -2.04
CA ASP A 243 14.24 1.54 -1.58
C ASP A 243 14.48 1.57 -0.06
N ASN A 244 14.80 2.75 0.50
CA ASN A 244 14.95 2.91 1.95
C ASN A 244 13.63 2.66 2.71
N LEU A 245 12.51 3.19 2.22
CA LEU A 245 11.20 2.96 2.83
C LEU A 245 10.77 1.50 2.75
N HIS A 246 11.03 0.83 1.62
CA HIS A 246 10.86 -0.62 1.48
C HIS A 246 11.68 -1.39 2.53
N LYS A 247 12.98 -1.06 2.65
CA LYS A 247 13.88 -1.70 3.63
C LYS A 247 13.37 -1.53 5.05
N ASN A 248 12.87 -0.35 5.42
CA ASN A 248 12.32 -0.08 6.75
C ASN A 248 11.09 -0.96 7.04
N ALA A 249 10.11 -0.98 6.13
CA ALA A 249 8.91 -1.80 6.30
C ALA A 249 9.24 -3.30 6.31
N ASN A 250 10.11 -3.75 5.41
CA ASN A 250 10.52 -5.15 5.34
C ASN A 250 11.35 -5.58 6.57
N ALA A 251 12.20 -4.71 7.11
CA ALA A 251 12.94 -4.98 8.33
C ALA A 251 12.00 -5.13 9.53
N PHE A 252 10.97 -4.30 9.62
CA PHE A 252 9.94 -4.42 10.66
C PHE A 252 9.17 -5.74 10.56
N PHE A 253 8.63 -6.08 9.38
CA PHE A 253 7.93 -7.35 9.16
C PHE A 253 8.77 -8.56 9.53
N ARG A 254 10.07 -8.52 9.23
CA ARG A 254 11.00 -9.63 9.49
C ARG A 254 11.57 -9.66 10.90
N HIS A 255 11.27 -8.68 11.75
CA HIS A 255 11.78 -8.61 13.11
C HIS A 255 11.15 -9.69 14.01
N ASP A 256 11.94 -10.26 14.92
CA ASP A 256 11.50 -11.35 15.84
C ASP A 256 10.46 -10.90 16.87
N ALA A 257 10.56 -9.65 17.31
CA ALA A 257 9.52 -8.97 18.09
C ALA A 257 8.21 -8.69 17.33
N VAL A 258 8.10 -8.96 16.03
CA VAL A 258 6.88 -8.70 15.23
C VAL A 258 6.23 -10.00 14.77
N CYS A 259 6.93 -10.77 13.94
CA CYS A 259 6.45 -12.07 13.47
C CYS A 259 7.33 -13.20 14.03
N THR A 260 6.72 -14.34 14.35
CA THR A 260 7.39 -15.47 14.98
C THR A 260 8.22 -16.27 13.96
N ASP A 261 9.15 -17.11 14.44
CA ASP A 261 9.87 -18.04 13.55
C ASP A 261 8.93 -19.08 12.91
N PHE A 262 7.90 -19.51 13.65
CA PHE A 262 6.86 -20.39 13.14
C PHE A 262 6.16 -19.80 11.90
N ALA A 263 5.83 -18.51 11.94
CA ALA A 263 5.24 -17.81 10.80
C ALA A 263 6.12 -17.93 9.54
N PHE A 264 7.43 -17.70 9.71
CA PHE A 264 8.38 -17.76 8.60
C PHE A 264 8.59 -19.17 8.05
N GLU A 265 8.59 -20.20 8.90
CA GLU A 265 8.62 -21.60 8.45
C GLU A 265 7.39 -21.93 7.59
N VAL A 266 6.19 -21.51 8.04
CA VAL A 266 4.94 -21.67 7.28
C VAL A 266 5.01 -20.91 5.94
N TRP A 267 5.46 -19.66 5.94
CA TRP A 267 5.50 -18.83 4.73
C TRP A 267 6.59 -19.26 3.73
N ARG A 268 7.63 -19.95 4.20
CA ARG A 268 8.63 -20.63 3.36
C ARG A 268 8.12 -21.96 2.79
N GLY A 269 7.05 -22.53 3.35
CA GLY A 269 6.55 -23.85 2.97
C GLY A 269 7.34 -24.99 3.60
N GLU A 270 8.00 -24.74 4.72
CA GLU A 270 8.77 -25.73 5.50
C GLU A 270 7.89 -26.50 6.49
N LYS A 271 6.66 -26.03 6.68
CA LYS A 271 5.58 -26.64 7.46
C LYS A 271 4.29 -26.66 6.65
#